data_AF-A0AAD8CB35-F1
#
_entry.id   AF-A0AAD8CB35-F1
#
_cell.length_a   1.000
_cell.length_b   1.000
_cell.length_c   1.000
_cell.angle_alpha   90.00
_cell.angle_beta   90.00
_cell.angle_gamma   90.00
#
_symmetry.space_group_name_H-M   'P 1'
#
loop_
_entity.id
_entity.type
_entity.pdbx_description
1 polymer ?
#
loop_
_entity_poly.entity_id
_entity_poly.type
_entity_poly.pdbx_seq_one_letter_code
_entity_poly.pdbx_strand_id
1 'polypeptide(L)'
;MFGLKDQELWSIKDFPALQILNQHLYDITCEFQHLYDHFLTDETVWKVNGTNRGRWEIAHLINQGHTTKVAEMCPVTYQTLKKIPYFLDNNLFGDASYSVVHSGTDISTHCGSTNIRLRCHFGLIVPPNECYLKVGEKICHWKENQVLCFNDAYAHSVHHNGQKASGMRVVFMFDIWHPDVTESQKQILNYAFSS
;
A
#
# COMPACT_ATOMS: atom_id res chain seq x y z
N MET A 1 16.51 25.03 9.96
CA MET A 1 16.35 23.95 8.98
C MET A 1 15.24 23.08 9.52
N PHE A 2 14.03 23.19 8.98
CA PHE A 2 12.91 22.36 9.41
C PHE A 2 12.92 21.11 8.52
N GLY A 3 12.97 19.93 9.14
CA GLY A 3 12.87 18.66 8.42
C GLY A 3 11.47 18.43 7.87
N LEU A 4 11.25 17.25 7.28
CA LEU A 4 9.90 16.83 6.85
C LEU A 4 8.95 16.81 8.04
N LYS A 5 7.70 17.26 7.85
CA LYS A 5 6.66 17.22 8.89
C LYS A 5 6.49 15.80 9.42
N ASP A 6 6.60 15.68 10.74
CA ASP A 6 6.62 14.39 11.40
C ASP A 6 5.27 14.11 12.08
N GLN A 7 4.47 13.20 11.50
CA GLN A 7 3.20 12.73 12.05
C GLN A 7 2.89 11.31 11.56
N GLU A 8 2.18 10.52 12.36
CA GLU A 8 1.92 9.11 12.08
C GLU A 8 0.86 8.92 10.97
N LEU A 9 -0.24 9.67 11.04
CA LEU A 9 -1.41 9.51 10.16
C LEU A 9 -1.66 10.79 9.39
N TRP A 10 -2.13 10.67 8.16
CA TRP A 10 -2.41 11.81 7.28
C TRP A 10 -3.86 11.84 6.82
N SER A 11 -4.41 13.05 6.72
CA SER A 11 -5.79 13.26 6.27
C SER A 11 -5.86 13.11 4.77
N ILE A 12 -6.80 12.31 4.28
CA ILE A 12 -7.00 12.15 2.84
C ILE A 12 -7.41 13.46 2.13
N LYS A 13 -7.91 14.44 2.90
CA LYS A 13 -8.22 15.79 2.37
C LYS A 13 -6.97 16.52 1.89
N ASP A 14 -5.80 16.16 2.40
CA ASP A 14 -4.50 16.72 1.98
C ASP A 14 -4.09 16.16 0.60
N PHE A 15 -4.74 15.07 0.17
CA PHE A 15 -4.42 14.32 -1.05
C PHE A 15 -5.67 14.11 -1.93
N PRO A 16 -6.30 15.18 -2.45
CA PRO A 16 -7.58 15.08 -3.16
C PRO A 16 -7.52 14.22 -4.42
N ALA A 17 -6.37 14.17 -5.12
CA ALA A 17 -6.20 13.34 -6.31
C ALA A 17 -6.34 11.83 -6.04
N LEU A 18 -6.22 11.36 -4.79
CA LEU A 18 -6.45 9.95 -4.45
C LEU A 18 -7.91 9.50 -4.63
N GLN A 19 -8.85 10.43 -4.79
CA GLN A 19 -10.23 10.11 -5.13
C GLN A 19 -10.36 9.41 -6.50
N ILE A 20 -9.35 9.51 -7.37
CA ILE A 20 -9.34 8.81 -8.66
C ILE A 20 -9.46 7.29 -8.52
N LEU A 21 -8.99 6.72 -7.40
CA LEU A 21 -9.10 5.29 -7.12
C LEU A 21 -10.57 4.84 -7.03
N ASN A 22 -11.44 5.69 -6.49
CA ASN A 22 -12.87 5.39 -6.42
C ASN A 22 -13.54 5.45 -7.80
N GLN A 23 -13.02 6.25 -8.72
CA GLN A 23 -13.53 6.33 -10.09
C GLN A 23 -13.22 5.05 -10.89
N HIS A 24 -12.17 4.33 -10.51
CA HIS A 24 -11.72 3.09 -11.14
C HIS A 24 -11.88 1.86 -10.21
N LEU A 25 -12.68 1.97 -9.14
CA LEU A 25 -12.82 0.93 -8.11
C LEU A 25 -13.21 -0.43 -8.71
N TYR A 26 -14.17 -0.44 -9.64
CA TYR A 26 -14.64 -1.65 -10.28
C TYR A 26 -13.49 -2.37 -11.00
N ASP A 27 -12.76 -1.66 -11.85
CA ASP A 27 -11.66 -2.22 -12.63
C ASP A 27 -10.52 -2.70 -11.73
N ILE A 28 -10.13 -1.90 -10.72
CA ILE A 28 -9.09 -2.26 -9.74
C ILE A 28 -9.46 -3.56 -9.00
N THR A 29 -10.75 -3.72 -8.66
CA THR A 29 -11.26 -4.92 -7.98
C THR A 29 -11.31 -6.12 -8.92
N CYS A 30 -11.73 -5.93 -10.17
CA CYS A 30 -11.73 -6.99 -11.19
C CYS A 30 -10.31 -7.48 -11.49
N GLU A 31 -9.34 -6.57 -11.61
CA GLU A 31 -7.93 -6.92 -11.82
C GLU A 31 -7.35 -7.70 -10.64
N PHE A 32 -7.64 -7.28 -9.40
CA PHE A 32 -7.30 -8.06 -8.21
C PHE A 32 -7.92 -9.46 -8.25
N GLN A 33 -9.22 -9.56 -8.52
CA GLN A 33 -9.95 -10.82 -8.52
C GLN A 33 -9.39 -11.77 -9.58
N HIS A 34 -9.07 -11.25 -10.77
CA HIS A 34 -8.42 -12.03 -11.82
C HIS A 34 -7.07 -12.60 -11.38
N LEU A 35 -6.21 -11.79 -10.75
CA LEU A 35 -4.95 -12.27 -10.18
C LEU A 35 -5.16 -13.36 -9.11
N TYR A 36 -6.14 -13.14 -8.24
CA TYR A 36 -6.38 -14.02 -7.11
C TYR A 36 -7.01 -15.36 -7.53
N ASP A 37 -7.93 -15.36 -8.50
CA ASP A 37 -8.60 -16.60 -8.94
C ASP A 37 -7.70 -17.47 -9.84
N HIS A 38 -6.86 -16.84 -10.66
CA HIS A 38 -6.09 -17.56 -11.69
C HIS A 38 -4.61 -17.73 -11.37
N PHE A 39 -4.04 -16.87 -10.53
CA PHE A 39 -2.58 -16.82 -10.32
C PHE A 39 -2.15 -16.94 -8.86
N LEU A 40 -3.05 -17.21 -7.90
CA LEU A 40 -2.70 -17.29 -6.47
C LEU A 40 -1.57 -18.28 -6.15
N THR A 41 -1.44 -19.36 -6.94
CA THR A 41 -0.38 -20.36 -6.78
C THR A 41 0.89 -20.06 -7.59
N ASP A 42 0.88 -19.04 -8.44
CA ASP A 42 2.05 -18.58 -9.18
C ASP A 42 2.95 -17.72 -8.27
N GLU A 43 4.03 -18.33 -7.78
CA GLU A 43 5.02 -17.68 -6.92
C GLU A 43 5.76 -16.51 -7.59
N THR A 44 5.65 -16.36 -8.91
CA THR A 44 6.20 -15.21 -9.62
C THR A 44 5.22 -14.03 -9.67
N VAL A 45 3.98 -14.22 -9.19
CA VAL A 45 2.96 -13.18 -8.99
C VAL A 45 2.78 -12.88 -7.51
N TRP A 46 2.52 -13.92 -6.70
CA TRP A 46 2.25 -13.78 -5.27
C TRP A 46 3.45 -14.23 -4.44
N LYS A 47 3.86 -13.36 -3.51
CA LYS A 47 4.88 -13.67 -2.51
C LYS A 47 4.23 -13.82 -1.14
N VAL A 48 4.55 -14.90 -0.44
CA VAL A 48 4.18 -15.09 0.97
C VAL A 48 5.23 -14.40 1.83
N ASN A 49 4.79 -13.49 2.69
CA ASN A 49 5.66 -12.74 3.58
C ASN A 49 5.70 -13.35 4.98
N GLY A 50 6.78 -13.05 5.72
CA GLY A 50 6.93 -13.46 7.11
C GLY A 50 5.93 -12.77 8.04
N THR A 51 5.34 -13.55 8.94
CA THR A 51 4.39 -13.10 9.97
C THR A 51 4.71 -13.79 11.29
N ASN A 52 4.24 -13.25 12.41
CA ASN A 52 4.31 -13.96 13.70
C ASN A 52 3.37 -15.17 13.70
N ARG A 53 2.21 -15.02 13.05
CA ARG A 53 1.23 -16.08 12.79
C ARG A 53 0.34 -15.68 11.62
N GLY A 54 -0.36 -16.66 11.06
CA GLY A 54 -1.29 -16.46 9.94
C GLY A 54 -0.55 -16.31 8.61
N ARG A 55 -1.25 -15.75 7.61
CA ARG A 55 -0.77 -15.70 6.22
C ARG A 55 -0.93 -14.29 5.65
N TRP A 56 0.16 -13.80 5.09
CA TRP A 56 0.22 -12.51 4.40
C TRP A 56 0.83 -12.72 3.01
N GLU A 57 0.12 -12.28 1.98
CA GLU A 57 0.51 -12.42 0.59
C GLU A 57 0.51 -11.06 -0.10
N ILE A 58 1.51 -10.83 -0.95
CA ILE A 58 1.65 -9.60 -1.73
C ILE A 58 1.85 -9.93 -3.20
N ALA A 59 1.11 -9.23 -4.07
CA ALA A 59 1.37 -9.16 -5.50
C ALA A 59 1.82 -7.75 -5.89
N HIS A 60 3.10 -7.60 -6.21
CA HIS A 60 3.70 -6.30 -6.55
C HIS A 60 3.42 -5.93 -8.00
N LEU A 61 2.75 -4.81 -8.25
CA LEU A 61 2.74 -4.15 -9.56
C LEU A 61 4.06 -3.41 -9.77
N ILE A 62 4.52 -2.74 -8.73
CA ILE A 62 5.81 -2.06 -8.66
C ILE A 62 6.51 -2.53 -7.39
N ASN A 63 7.77 -2.93 -7.54
CA ASN A 63 8.65 -3.34 -6.45
C ASN A 63 9.93 -2.53 -6.54
N GLN A 64 10.16 -1.65 -5.57
CA GLN A 64 11.33 -0.77 -5.51
C GLN A 64 11.53 0.03 -6.82
N GLY A 65 10.45 0.64 -7.31
CA GLY A 65 10.44 1.47 -8.52
C GLY A 65 10.37 0.69 -9.84
N HIS A 66 10.61 -0.62 -9.83
CA HIS A 66 10.52 -1.44 -11.04
C HIS A 66 9.12 -2.04 -11.23
N THR A 67 8.57 -1.93 -12.43
CA THR A 67 7.35 -2.63 -12.83
C THR A 67 7.60 -4.14 -12.88
N THR A 68 6.60 -4.91 -12.48
CA THR A 68 6.58 -6.37 -12.62
C THR A 68 5.55 -6.77 -13.68
N LYS A 69 5.48 -8.07 -14.03
CA LYS A 69 4.41 -8.60 -14.88
C LYS A 69 2.99 -8.34 -14.35
N VAL A 70 2.83 -8.10 -13.04
CA VAL A 70 1.52 -7.78 -12.46
C VAL A 70 1.02 -6.43 -12.97
N ALA A 71 1.91 -5.47 -13.26
CA ALA A 71 1.50 -4.21 -13.89
C ALA A 71 0.90 -4.41 -15.29
N GLU A 72 1.37 -5.40 -16.04
CA GLU A 72 0.82 -5.76 -17.37
C GLU A 72 -0.55 -6.44 -17.25
N MET A 73 -0.76 -7.23 -16.19
CA MET A 73 -2.04 -7.89 -15.87
C MET A 73 -3.05 -6.93 -15.23
N CYS A 74 -2.61 -5.79 -14.72
CA CYS A 74 -3.43 -4.77 -14.06
C CYS A 74 -3.28 -3.39 -14.71
N PRO A 75 -3.56 -3.26 -16.02
CA PRO A 75 -3.30 -2.02 -16.75
C PRO A 75 -4.12 -0.83 -16.24
N VAL A 76 -5.37 -1.02 -15.82
CA VAL A 76 -6.21 0.08 -15.31
C VAL A 76 -5.68 0.57 -13.97
N THR A 77 -5.33 -0.35 -13.07
CA THR A 77 -4.73 0.00 -11.78
C THR A 77 -3.42 0.75 -11.96
N TYR A 78 -2.53 0.25 -12.82
CA TYR A 78 -1.24 0.90 -13.10
C TYR A 78 -1.43 2.30 -13.72
N GLN A 79 -2.29 2.43 -14.73
CA GLN A 79 -2.57 3.74 -15.33
C GLN A 79 -3.28 4.72 -14.37
N THR A 80 -4.04 4.21 -13.40
CA THR A 80 -4.67 5.04 -12.36
C THR A 80 -3.61 5.64 -11.44
N LEU A 81 -2.62 4.86 -11.02
CA LEU A 81 -1.49 5.35 -10.22
C LEU A 81 -0.70 6.44 -10.95
N LYS A 82 -0.45 6.25 -12.25
CA LYS A 82 0.28 7.20 -13.09
C LYS A 82 -0.38 8.58 -13.21
N LYS A 83 -1.68 8.69 -12.91
CA LYS A 83 -2.43 9.96 -12.89
C LYS A 83 -2.35 10.69 -11.54
N ILE A 84 -1.82 10.06 -10.49
CA ILE A 84 -1.67 10.68 -9.17
C ILE A 84 -0.38 11.53 -9.18
N PRO A 85 -0.46 12.86 -8.96
CA PRO A 85 0.67 13.76 -9.18
C PRO A 85 1.82 13.59 -8.18
N TYR A 86 1.55 13.00 -7.02
CA TYR A 86 2.53 12.71 -5.97
C TYR A 86 2.85 11.22 -5.85
N PHE A 87 2.48 10.40 -6.84
CA PHE A 87 2.86 8.99 -6.86
C PHE A 87 4.39 8.84 -6.91
N LEU A 88 4.93 7.97 -6.05
CA LEU A 88 6.36 7.71 -5.97
C LEU A 88 6.75 6.64 -7.01
N ASP A 89 6.97 7.10 -8.24
CA ASP A 89 7.27 6.23 -9.38
C ASP A 89 8.75 6.31 -9.81
N ASN A 90 9.27 5.22 -10.38
CA ASN A 90 10.66 5.07 -10.86
C ASN A 90 11.71 5.46 -9.81
N ASN A 91 11.46 5.09 -8.56
CA ASN A 91 12.34 5.35 -7.44
C ASN A 91 12.45 4.09 -6.58
N LEU A 92 13.64 3.76 -6.10
CA LEU A 92 13.92 2.61 -5.23
C LEU A 92 12.98 2.54 -4.01
N PHE A 93 12.51 3.69 -3.52
CA PHE A 93 11.63 3.77 -2.36
C PHE A 93 10.13 3.70 -2.71
N GLY A 94 9.76 3.52 -3.97
CA GLY A 94 8.38 3.42 -4.41
C GLY A 94 7.89 1.99 -4.59
N ASP A 95 6.80 1.63 -3.91
CA ASP A 95 6.10 0.36 -4.13
C ASP A 95 4.64 0.57 -4.53
N ALA A 96 4.08 -0.39 -5.25
CA ALA A 96 2.64 -0.55 -5.45
C ALA A 96 2.25 -2.03 -5.52
N SER A 97 1.28 -2.47 -4.74
CA SER A 97 0.96 -3.89 -4.61
C SER A 97 -0.44 -4.17 -4.06
N TYR A 98 -1.02 -5.31 -4.43
CA TYR A 98 -2.14 -5.90 -3.68
C TYR A 98 -1.60 -6.63 -2.46
N SER A 99 -2.20 -6.41 -1.29
CA SER A 99 -1.80 -7.00 -0.02
C SER A 99 -2.99 -7.71 0.63
N VAL A 100 -2.88 -9.03 0.74
CA VAL A 100 -3.90 -9.94 1.28
C VAL A 100 -3.46 -10.44 2.64
N VAL A 101 -4.26 -10.15 3.67
CA VAL A 101 -4.01 -10.58 5.04
C VAL A 101 -5.17 -11.45 5.51
N HIS A 102 -4.90 -12.73 5.77
CA HIS A 102 -5.91 -13.68 6.19
C HIS A 102 -6.29 -13.52 7.67
N SER A 103 -7.46 -14.01 8.05
CA SER A 103 -7.89 -14.07 9.45
C SER A 103 -6.87 -14.76 10.36
N GLY A 104 -6.74 -14.24 11.59
CA GLY A 104 -5.75 -14.69 12.57
C GLY A 104 -4.32 -14.21 12.34
N THR A 105 -4.06 -13.41 11.30
CA THR A 105 -2.70 -12.95 10.97
C THR A 105 -2.22 -11.84 11.89
N ASP A 106 -0.96 -11.95 12.32
CA ASP A 106 -0.24 -10.95 13.12
C ASP A 106 1.09 -10.63 12.42
N ILE A 107 1.22 -9.39 11.97
CA ILE A 107 2.45 -8.89 11.34
C ILE A 107 3.21 -8.10 12.40
N SER A 108 4.42 -8.56 12.70
CA SER A 108 5.28 -7.98 13.73
C SER A 108 5.54 -6.49 13.49
N THR A 109 5.80 -5.75 14.57
CA THR A 109 6.20 -4.35 14.49
C THR A 109 7.46 -4.18 13.64
N HIS A 110 7.41 -3.28 12.67
CA HIS A 110 8.53 -2.93 11.79
C HIS A 110 8.44 -1.45 11.38
N CYS A 111 9.48 -0.96 10.71
CA CYS A 111 9.51 0.39 10.13
C CYS A 111 9.83 0.30 8.64
N GLY A 112 9.29 1.25 7.89
CA GLY A 112 9.72 1.56 6.53
C GLY A 112 11.16 2.07 6.50
N SER A 113 11.80 2.02 5.34
CA SER A 113 13.21 2.35 5.17
C SER A 113 13.49 3.86 5.13
N THR A 114 12.47 4.70 4.96
CA THR A 114 12.64 6.14 4.72
C THR A 114 11.39 6.93 5.09
N ASN A 115 11.56 8.20 5.47
CA ASN A 115 10.46 9.13 5.75
C ASN A 115 10.14 10.06 4.57
N ILE A 116 10.79 9.87 3.40
CA ILE A 116 10.52 10.68 2.19
C ILE A 116 9.20 10.30 1.51
N ARG A 117 8.55 9.22 1.97
CA ARG A 117 7.30 8.70 1.42
C ARG A 117 6.23 8.59 2.49
N LEU A 118 4.98 8.60 2.04
CA LEU A 118 3.84 8.15 2.82
C LEU A 118 3.26 6.91 2.14
N ARG A 119 2.79 5.98 2.96
CA ARG A 119 2.19 4.73 2.50
C ARG A 119 0.67 4.84 2.54
N CYS A 120 0.05 4.59 1.39
CA CYS A 120 -1.39 4.63 1.21
C CYS A 120 -1.94 3.22 1.06
N HIS A 121 -3.00 2.89 1.80
CA HIS A 121 -3.76 1.64 1.67
C HIS A 121 -5.19 1.96 1.22
N PHE A 122 -5.55 1.60 -0.01
CA PHE A 122 -6.92 1.64 -0.50
C PHE A 122 -7.64 0.34 -0.14
N GLY A 123 -8.70 0.40 0.67
CA GLY A 123 -9.44 -0.79 1.10
C GLY A 123 -10.32 -1.36 -0.01
N LEU A 124 -10.07 -2.61 -0.42
CA LEU A 124 -10.87 -3.32 -1.42
C LEU A 124 -11.86 -4.29 -0.78
N ILE A 125 -11.38 -5.09 0.17
CA ILE A 125 -12.18 -6.02 0.97
C ILE A 125 -11.77 -5.82 2.42
N VAL A 126 -12.69 -5.40 3.29
CA VAL A 126 -12.36 -5.10 4.69
C VAL A 126 -13.37 -5.74 5.63
N PRO A 127 -13.01 -6.87 6.29
CA PRO A 127 -13.83 -7.46 7.33
C PRO A 127 -14.10 -6.47 8.46
N PRO A 128 -15.35 -6.34 8.94
CA PRO A 128 -15.73 -5.31 9.89
C PRO A 128 -15.11 -5.54 11.27
N ASN A 129 -14.47 -4.50 11.82
CA ASN A 129 -13.99 -4.41 13.21
C ASN A 129 -12.98 -5.47 13.69
N GLU A 130 -12.38 -6.24 12.78
CA GLU A 130 -11.46 -7.33 13.14
C GLU A 130 -10.01 -7.09 12.72
N CYS A 131 -9.78 -6.12 11.83
CA CYS A 131 -8.46 -5.77 11.35
C CYS A 131 -8.10 -4.34 11.73
N TYR A 132 -6.89 -4.13 12.24
CA TYR A 132 -6.36 -2.81 12.57
C TYR A 132 -4.87 -2.68 12.26
N LEU A 133 -4.47 -1.45 11.99
CA LEU A 133 -3.08 -1.01 11.85
C LEU A 133 -2.74 -0.17 13.08
N LYS A 134 -1.65 -0.51 13.77
CA LYS A 134 -1.04 0.36 14.78
C LYS A 134 0.15 1.07 14.14
N VAL A 135 0.19 2.41 14.19
CA VAL A 135 1.30 3.26 13.71
C VAL A 135 1.72 4.17 14.86
N GLY A 136 2.91 3.97 15.41
CA GLY A 136 3.31 4.59 16.67
C GLY A 136 2.28 4.30 17.77
N GLU A 137 1.70 5.36 18.34
CA GLU A 137 0.66 5.26 19.37
C GLU A 137 -0.78 5.29 18.79
N LYS A 138 -0.94 5.40 17.48
CA LYS A 138 -2.25 5.47 16.82
C LYS A 138 -2.73 4.10 16.38
N ILE A 139 -4.01 3.82 16.63
CA ILE A 139 -4.71 2.67 16.05
C ILE A 139 -5.67 3.20 14.98
N CYS A 140 -5.66 2.57 13.81
CA CYS A 140 -6.53 2.90 12.71
C CYS A 140 -7.09 1.64 12.06
N HIS A 141 -8.26 1.79 11.44
CA HIS A 141 -8.98 0.73 10.76
C HIS A 141 -9.16 1.11 9.31
N TRP A 142 -9.03 0.13 8.43
CA TRP A 142 -9.40 0.30 7.03
C TRP A 142 -10.91 0.43 6.90
N LYS A 143 -11.33 1.07 5.82
CA LYS A 143 -12.71 1.10 5.36
C LYS A 143 -12.69 0.76 3.88
N GLU A 144 -13.65 -0.03 3.43
CA GLU A 144 -13.81 -0.31 2.00
C GLU A 144 -13.97 1.00 1.23
N ASN A 145 -13.34 1.06 0.06
CA ASN A 145 -13.39 2.17 -0.88
C ASN A 145 -12.85 3.50 -0.29
N GLN A 146 -12.04 3.41 0.76
CA GLN A 146 -11.35 4.55 1.36
C GLN A 146 -9.86 4.30 1.44
N VAL A 147 -9.10 5.38 1.31
CA VAL A 147 -7.65 5.37 1.48
C VAL A 147 -7.31 5.73 2.91
N LEU A 148 -6.49 4.89 3.54
CA LEU A 148 -5.76 5.20 4.76
C LEU A 148 -4.33 5.61 4.37
N CYS A 149 -3.87 6.78 4.81
CA CYS A 149 -2.53 7.28 4.55
C CYS A 149 -1.75 7.46 5.86
N PHE A 150 -0.55 6.91 5.93
CA PHE A 150 0.30 6.95 7.12
C PHE A 150 1.78 7.03 6.75
N ASN A 151 2.59 7.52 7.69
CA ASN A 151 4.05 7.50 7.56
C ASN A 151 4.56 6.12 8.02
N ASP A 152 4.99 5.27 7.08
CA ASP A 152 5.47 3.93 7.40
C ASP A 152 6.86 3.92 8.05
N ALA A 153 7.59 5.04 8.08
CA ALA A 153 8.83 5.17 8.86
C ALA A 153 8.59 5.04 10.37
N TYR A 154 7.37 5.30 10.85
CA TYR A 154 6.97 4.98 12.21
C TYR A 154 6.90 3.47 12.41
N ALA A 155 7.24 3.01 13.61
CA ALA A 155 7.01 1.64 14.03
C ALA A 155 5.52 1.30 13.85
N HIS A 156 5.22 0.29 13.04
CA HIS A 156 3.87 -0.12 12.73
C HIS A 156 3.69 -1.63 12.69
N SER A 157 2.49 -2.08 13.03
CA SER A 157 2.10 -3.50 13.05
C SER A 157 0.66 -3.66 12.57
N VAL A 158 0.36 -4.84 12.03
CA VAL A 158 -0.96 -5.16 11.48
C VAL A 158 -1.51 -6.39 12.20
N HIS A 159 -2.77 -6.31 12.56
CA HIS A 159 -3.45 -7.34 13.32
C HIS A 159 -4.77 -7.69 12.64
N HIS A 160 -5.01 -8.96 12.38
CA HIS A 160 -6.29 -9.49 11.94
C HIS A 160 -6.80 -10.48 12.99
N ASN A 161 -7.62 -9.99 13.92
CA ASN A 161 -8.12 -10.75 15.07
C ASN A 161 -9.38 -11.59 14.78
N GLY A 162 -9.93 -11.47 13.56
CA GLY A 162 -11.06 -12.28 13.10
C GLY A 162 -10.78 -13.78 13.05
N GLN A 163 -11.85 -14.57 13.09
CA GLN A 163 -11.81 -16.03 12.95
C GLN A 163 -11.81 -16.43 11.47
N LYS A 164 -11.70 -17.73 11.15
CA LYS A 164 -11.68 -18.21 9.75
C LYS A 164 -12.89 -17.72 8.93
N ALA A 165 -14.07 -17.63 9.54
CA ALA A 165 -15.30 -17.17 8.90
C ALA A 165 -15.29 -15.68 8.53
N SER A 166 -14.41 -14.89 9.14
CA SER A 166 -14.22 -13.46 8.85
C SER A 166 -13.66 -13.19 7.46
N GLY A 167 -13.03 -14.18 6.83
CA GLY A 167 -12.38 -14.03 5.55
C GLY A 167 -11.02 -13.32 5.64
N MET A 168 -10.66 -12.67 4.54
CA MET A 168 -9.38 -11.97 4.35
C MET A 168 -9.61 -10.47 4.22
N ARG A 169 -8.60 -9.68 4.60
CA ARG A 169 -8.53 -8.25 4.32
C ARG A 169 -7.65 -8.01 3.11
N VAL A 170 -8.17 -7.27 2.13
CA VAL A 170 -7.46 -6.92 0.90
C VAL A 170 -7.37 -5.40 0.80
N VAL A 171 -6.14 -4.91 0.64
CA VAL A 171 -5.87 -3.51 0.31
C VAL A 171 -4.99 -3.43 -0.92
N PHE A 172 -5.16 -2.36 -1.69
CA PHE A 172 -4.16 -1.92 -2.65
C PHE A 172 -3.25 -0.90 -1.99
N MET A 173 -1.99 -1.29 -1.79
CA MET A 173 -0.94 -0.48 -1.16
C MET A 173 -0.15 0.25 -2.24
N PHE A 174 0.13 1.54 -2.05
CA PHE A 174 1.01 2.30 -2.93
C PHE A 174 1.66 3.45 -2.17
N ASP A 175 2.83 3.87 -2.62
CA ASP A 175 3.61 4.93 -1.97
C ASP A 175 3.50 6.26 -2.72
N ILE A 176 3.43 7.35 -1.96
CA ILE A 176 3.43 8.71 -2.46
C ILE A 176 4.59 9.49 -1.85
N TRP A 177 5.08 10.50 -2.56
CA TRP A 177 6.04 11.45 -1.99
C TRP A 177 5.46 12.11 -0.74
N HIS A 178 6.29 12.23 0.29
CA HIS A 178 5.98 13.07 1.43
C HIS A 178 5.77 14.52 0.96
N PRO A 179 4.70 15.22 1.40
CA PRO A 179 4.29 16.50 0.80
C PRO A 179 5.33 17.61 0.95
N ASP A 180 6.17 17.55 1.98
CA ASP A 180 7.26 18.52 2.19
C ASP A 180 8.53 18.22 1.38
N VAL A 181 8.58 17.12 0.62
CA VAL A 181 9.70 16.85 -0.30
C VAL A 181 9.53 17.75 -1.52
N THR A 182 10.44 18.71 -1.69
CA THR A 182 10.38 19.68 -2.79
C THR A 182 10.65 19.01 -4.14
N GLU A 183 10.23 19.62 -5.23
CA GLU A 183 10.54 19.12 -6.58
C GLU A 183 12.04 18.97 -6.84
N SER A 184 12.86 19.90 -6.33
CA SER A 184 14.33 19.78 -6.42
C SER A 184 14.87 18.58 -5.63
N GLN A 185 14.31 18.29 -4.45
CA GLN A 185 14.66 17.09 -3.68
C GLN A 185 14.20 15.82 -4.40
N LYS A 186 12.98 15.79 -4.98
CA LYS A 186 12.50 14.66 -5.77
C LYS A 186 13.42 14.37 -6.96
N GLN A 187 13.88 15.39 -7.68
CA GLN A 187 14.83 15.22 -8.79
C GLN A 187 16.14 14.59 -8.33
N ILE A 188 16.72 15.07 -7.21
CA ILE A 188 17.96 14.53 -6.65
C ILE A 188 17.74 13.08 -6.18
N LEU A 189 16.64 12.80 -5.48
CA LEU A 189 16.33 11.47 -4.97
C LEU A 189 16.06 10.48 -6.11
N ASN A 190 15.38 10.89 -7.17
CA ASN A 190 15.19 10.07 -8.36
C ASN A 190 16.49 9.81 -9.11
N TYR A 191 17.40 10.78 -9.16
CA TYR A 191 18.71 10.56 -9.77
C TYR A 191 19.58 9.62 -8.93
N ALA A 192 19.61 9.81 -7.61
CA ALA A 192 20.45 9.05 -6.70
C ALA A 192 19.94 7.61 -6.47
N PHE A 193 18.61 7.43 -6.54
CA PHE A 193 17.92 6.17 -6.25
C PHE A 193 17.01 5.77 -7.40
N SER A 194 17.44 5.99 -8.63
CA SER A 194 16.74 5.51 -9.82
C SER A 194 16.69 3.99 -9.80
N SER A 195 15.50 3.45 -10.06
CA SER A 195 15.25 2.04 -10.33
C SER A 195 15.34 1.78 -11.84
#